data_AF-A0A679I1I1-F1
#
_entry.id   AF-A0A679I1I1-F1
#
_cell.length_a   1.000
_cell.length_b   1.000
_cell.length_c   1.000
_cell.angle_alpha   90.00
_cell.angle_beta   90.00
_cell.angle_gamma   90.00
#
_symmetry.space_group_name_H-M   'P 1'
#
loop_
_entity.id
_entity.type
_entity.pdbx_description
1 polymer ?
#
loop_
_entity_poly.entity_id
_entity_poly.type
_entity_poly.pdbx_seq_one_letter_code
_entity_poly.pdbx_strand_id
1 'polypeptide(L)'
;MKKAGLVSSLRGAQGGYILSKKPSLLTVAEILEALEGPSLPAAGMNGHSPSRGLSRTEQLLAKVWDRVNAAQRDVLQGITVEELASQQRQLEQQRSLMYHI
;
A
#
# COMPACT_ATOMS: atom_id res chain seq x y z
N MET A 1 6.58 -8.25 3.54
CA MET A 1 7.10 -7.56 4.74
C MET A 1 8.59 -7.78 5.03
N LYS A 2 9.05 -8.90 5.64
CA LYS A 2 10.50 -9.11 5.94
C LYS A 2 11.37 -9.20 4.67
N LYS A 3 10.95 -10.00 3.70
CA LYS A 3 11.63 -10.12 2.39
C LYS A 3 11.62 -8.81 1.59
N ALA A 4 10.63 -7.94 1.82
CA ALA A 4 10.50 -6.64 1.20
C ALA A 4 11.24 -5.52 1.97
N GLY A 5 11.98 -5.86 3.04
CA GLY A 5 12.76 -4.88 3.81
C GLY A 5 11.93 -3.88 4.63
N LEU A 6 10.64 -4.12 4.82
CA LEU A 6 9.76 -3.21 5.59
C LEU A 6 9.81 -3.49 7.10
N VAL A 7 10.17 -4.72 7.49
CA VAL A 7 10.33 -5.11 8.89
C VAL A 7 11.62 -5.88 9.11
N SER A 8 12.27 -5.62 10.24
CA SER A 8 13.48 -6.28 10.70
C SER A 8 13.17 -7.20 11.87
N SER A 9 13.76 -8.39 11.89
CA SER A 9 13.58 -9.36 12.98
C SER A 9 14.59 -9.14 14.09
N LEU A 10 14.13 -8.99 15.33
CA LEU A 10 14.96 -9.02 16.53
C LEU A 10 15.01 -10.45 17.09
N ARG A 11 16.20 -10.95 17.42
CA ARG A 11 16.40 -12.28 18.01
C ARG A 11 16.56 -12.19 19.53
N GLY A 12 16.20 -13.26 20.24
CA GLY A 12 16.32 -13.38 21.70
C GLY A 12 14.98 -13.72 22.38
N ALA A 13 15.00 -13.83 23.71
CA ALA A 13 13.81 -14.18 24.51
C ALA A 13 12.67 -13.14 24.43
N GLN A 14 13.00 -11.87 24.12
CA GLN A 14 12.07 -10.78 23.82
C GLN A 14 12.08 -10.45 22.32
N GLY A 15 12.31 -11.45 21.47
CA GLY A 15 12.37 -11.29 20.02
C GLY A 15 11.05 -10.82 19.43
N GLY A 16 11.10 -10.32 18.20
CA GLY A 16 9.92 -9.77 17.52
C GLY A 16 10.27 -9.12 16.19
N TYR A 17 9.36 -8.29 15.70
CA TYR A 17 9.57 -7.50 14.48
C TYR A 17 9.46 -6.02 14.79
N ILE A 18 10.37 -5.25 14.19
CA ILE A 18 10.34 -3.79 14.23
C ILE A 18 10.22 -3.27 12.79
N LEU A 19 9.62 -2.10 12.63
CA LEU A 19 9.65 -1.41 11.33
C LEU A 19 11.09 -1.08 10.96
N SER A 20 11.45 -1.33 9.71
CA SER A 20 12.79 -1.04 9.21
C SER A 20 13.04 0.46 8.96
N LYS A 21 11.97 1.28 9.01
CA LYS A 21 12.01 2.75 8.88
C LYS A 21 10.91 3.41 9.72
N LYS A 22 10.96 4.73 9.85
CA LYS A 22 9.97 5.51 10.60
C LYS A 22 8.54 5.29 10.06
N PRO A 23 7.51 5.19 10.92
CA PRO A 23 6.12 5.02 10.48
C PRO A 23 5.63 6.11 9.52
N SER A 24 6.14 7.34 9.67
CA SER A 24 5.84 8.50 8.81
C SER A 24 6.44 8.41 7.41
N LEU A 25 7.39 7.51 7.18
CA LEU A 25 8.03 7.27 5.89
C LEU A 25 7.59 5.95 5.26
N LEU A 26 6.64 5.24 5.87
CA LEU A 26 6.11 3.97 5.38
C LEU A 26 4.67 4.18 4.94
N THR A 27 4.42 4.06 3.64
CA THR A 27 3.10 4.28 3.05
C THR A 27 2.30 2.98 2.96
N VAL A 28 0.98 3.09 2.83
CA VAL A 28 0.10 1.95 2.57
C VAL A 28 0.40 1.32 1.21
N ALA A 29 0.73 2.14 0.19
CA ALA A 29 1.17 1.65 -1.12
C ALA A 29 2.35 0.67 -1.00
N GLU A 30 3.38 1.01 -0.23
CA GLU A 30 4.56 0.15 -0.04
C GLU A 30 4.21 -1.16 0.69
N ILE A 31 3.27 -1.12 1.65
CA ILE A 31 2.82 -2.33 2.34
C ILE A 31 2.08 -3.26 1.38
N LEU A 32 1.18 -2.71 0.56
CA LEU A 32 0.43 -3.49 -0.42
C LEU A 32 1.37 -4.10 -1.47
N GLU A 33 2.31 -3.32 -2.00
CA GLU A 33 3.33 -3.83 -2.93
C GLU A 33 4.17 -4.97 -2.32
N ALA A 34 4.48 -4.88 -1.03
CA ALA A 34 5.23 -5.90 -0.31
C ALA A 34 4.44 -7.18 0.03
N LEU A 35 3.10 -7.15 -0.08
CA LEU A 35 2.21 -8.27 0.21
C LEU A 35 1.72 -8.95 -1.07
N GLU A 36 1.24 -8.17 -2.03
CA GLU A 36 0.61 -8.65 -3.26
C GLU A 36 1.60 -8.72 -4.43
N GLY A 37 2.81 -8.19 -4.25
CA GLY A 37 3.70 -7.84 -5.36
C GLY A 37 3.28 -6.52 -5.98
N PRO A 38 3.88 -6.09 -7.11
CA PRO A 38 3.46 -4.88 -7.81
C PRO A 38 2.01 -5.02 -8.33
N SER A 39 1.04 -4.70 -7.45
CA SER A 39 -0.40 -4.90 -7.64
C SER A 39 -1.02 -3.88 -8.58
N LEU A 40 -0.34 -2.76 -8.76
CA LEU A 40 -0.64 -1.76 -9.77
C LEU A 40 0.29 -2.05 -10.94
N PRO A 41 -0.18 -2.72 -12.01
CA PRO A 41 0.62 -2.84 -13.21
C PRO A 41 1.03 -1.43 -13.58
N ALA A 42 2.33 -1.13 -13.51
CA ALA A 42 2.87 0.01 -14.21
C ALA A 42 2.34 -0.13 -15.64
N ALA A 43 1.71 0.92 -16.16
CA ALA A 43 1.19 0.97 -17.52
C ALA A 43 2.16 0.23 -18.47
N GLY A 44 1.76 -0.95 -18.95
CA GLY A 44 2.59 -1.81 -19.80
C GLY A 44 3.27 -3.04 -19.17
N MET A 45 3.01 -3.41 -17.92
CA MET A 45 3.59 -4.61 -17.27
C MET A 45 2.65 -5.81 -17.09
N ASN A 46 1.47 -5.79 -17.72
CA ASN A 46 0.96 -7.06 -18.23
C ASN A 46 1.93 -7.51 -19.32
N GLY A 47 2.31 -8.77 -19.38
CA GLY A 47 3.25 -9.36 -20.36
C GLY A 47 2.85 -9.24 -21.84
N HIS A 48 2.12 -8.20 -22.21
CA HIS A 48 1.95 -7.73 -23.57
C HIS A 48 3.05 -6.70 -23.83
N SER A 49 4.12 -7.21 -24.48
CA SER A 49 4.96 -6.44 -25.40
C SER A 49 4.19 -5.29 -26.07
N PRO A 50 4.85 -4.18 -26.43
CA PRO A 50 4.19 -3.08 -27.10
C PRO A 50 3.37 -3.61 -28.29
N SER A 51 2.04 -3.54 -28.12
CA SER A 51 1.09 -3.18 -29.16
C SER A 51 1.32 -3.85 -30.52
N ARG A 52 1.49 -5.17 -30.56
CA ARG A 52 1.22 -5.97 -31.76
C ARG A 52 0.00 -6.85 -31.51
N GLY A 53 -1.19 -6.31 -31.78
CA GLY A 53 -2.44 -7.08 -31.81
C GLY A 53 -3.66 -6.43 -31.13
N LEU A 54 -3.49 -5.37 -30.33
CA LEU A 54 -4.61 -4.69 -29.67
C LEU A 54 -5.35 -3.76 -30.64
N SER A 55 -6.67 -3.89 -30.68
CA SER A 55 -7.58 -2.97 -31.34
C SER A 55 -7.47 -1.56 -30.76
N ARG A 56 -7.92 -0.54 -31.52
CA ARG A 56 -7.95 0.86 -31.04
C ARG A 56 -8.78 1.00 -29.77
N THR A 57 -9.86 0.22 -29.62
CA THR A 57 -10.73 0.25 -28.46
C THR A 57 -10.03 -0.29 -27.21
N GLU A 58 -9.28 -1.38 -27.33
CA GLU A 58 -8.51 -1.94 -26.21
C GLU A 58 -7.40 -0.98 -25.76
N GLN A 59 -6.76 -0.28 -26.69
CA GLN A 59 -5.76 0.75 -26.37
C GLN A 59 -6.39 1.95 -25.65
N LEU A 60 -7.59 2.36 -26.04
CA LEU A 60 -8.33 3.42 -25.35
C LEU A 60 -8.67 3.01 -23.91
N LEU A 61 -9.18 1.79 -23.75
CA LEU A 61 -9.55 1.26 -22.44
C LEU A 61 -8.33 1.10 -21.52
N ALA A 62 -7.19 0.65 -22.06
CA ALA A 62 -5.93 0.58 -21.32
C ALA A 62 -5.52 1.94 -20.74
N LYS A 63 -5.60 3.02 -21.53
CA LYS A 63 -5.30 4.38 -21.05
C LYS A 63 -6.22 4.86 -19.93
N VAL A 64 -7.49 4.47 -19.97
CA VAL A 64 -8.45 4.78 -18.89
C VAL A 64 -8.01 4.06 -17.61
N TRP A 65 -7.68 2.77 -17.71
CA TRP A 65 -7.19 2.00 -16.57
C TRP A 65 -5.87 2.51 -16.02
N ASP A 66 -4.94 2.95 -16.86
CA ASP A 66 -3.69 3.57 -16.40
C ASP A 66 -3.97 4.80 -15.53
N ARG A 67 -4.96 5.61 -15.91
CA ARG A 67 -5.38 6.78 -15.13
C ARG A 67 -6.05 6.39 -13.81
N VAL A 68 -6.87 5.34 -13.80
CA VAL A 68 -7.47 4.80 -12.56
C VAL A 68 -6.39 4.29 -11.61
N ASN A 69 -5.46 3.49 -12.13
CA ASN A 69 -4.34 2.95 -11.37
C ASN A 69 -3.44 4.06 -10.79
N ALA A 70 -3.18 5.11 -11.58
CA ALA A 70 -2.42 6.28 -11.12
C ALA A 70 -3.14 7.01 -9.97
N ALA A 71 -4.45 7.24 -10.08
CA ALA A 71 -5.23 7.87 -9.01
C ALA A 71 -5.28 7.01 -7.75
N GLN A 72 -5.49 5.70 -7.89
CA GLN A 72 -5.45 4.78 -6.74
C GLN A 72 -4.07 4.79 -6.07
N ARG A 73 -2.99 4.77 -6.85
CA ARG A 73 -1.62 4.83 -6.35
C ARG A 73 -1.37 6.10 -5.55
N ASP A 74 -1.79 7.24 -6.07
CA ASP A 74 -1.60 8.55 -5.45
C ASP A 74 -2.25 8.60 -4.06
N VAL A 75 -3.49 8.13 -3.95
CA VAL A 75 -4.19 8.02 -2.67
C VAL A 75 -3.43 7.12 -1.68
N LEU A 76 -3.00 5.93 -2.12
CA LEU A 76 -2.32 4.97 -1.25
C LEU A 76 -0.90 5.43 -0.85
N GLN A 77 -0.24 6.24 -1.67
CA GLN A 77 1.05 6.87 -1.36
C GLN A 77 0.89 8.03 -0.39
N GLY A 78 -0.26 8.71 -0.38
CA GLY A 78 -0.56 9.78 0.56
C GLY A 78 -0.79 9.33 2.01
N ILE A 79 -1.11 8.04 2.23
CA ILE A 79 -1.46 7.52 3.56
C ILE A 79 -0.26 6.78 4.18
N THR A 80 0.12 7.18 5.39
CA THR A 80 1.25 6.58 6.13
C THR A 80 0.80 5.68 7.29
N VAL A 81 1.69 4.80 7.74
CA VAL A 81 1.45 3.97 8.93
C VAL A 81 1.29 4.83 10.19
N GLU A 82 2.01 5.96 10.27
CA GLU A 82 1.84 6.91 11.38
C GLU A 82 0.42 7.46 11.46
N GLU A 83 -0.11 7.89 10.31
CA GLU A 83 -1.46 8.43 10.20
C GLU A 83 -2.50 7.39 10.62
N LEU A 84 -2.42 6.18 10.09
CA LEU A 84 -3.32 5.08 10.47
C LEU A 84 -3.26 4.77 11.97
N ALA A 85 -2.06 4.71 12.54
CA ALA A 85 -1.90 4.47 13.97
C ALA A 85 -2.45 5.62 14.82
N SER A 86 -2.36 6.86 14.33
CA SER A 86 -2.92 8.03 14.99
C SER A 86 -4.46 7.99 14.98
N GLN A 87 -5.06 7.71 13.83
CA GLN A 87 -6.51 7.56 13.68
C GLN A 87 -7.04 6.44 14.58
N GLN A 88 -6.36 5.29 14.65
CA GLN A 88 -6.76 4.20 15.54
C GLN A 88 -6.76 4.62 17.01
N ARG A 89 -5.72 5.32 17.48
CA ARG A 89 -5.67 5.83 18.86
C ARG A 89 -6.82 6.80 19.16
N GLN A 90 -7.17 7.66 18.20
CA GLN A 90 -8.30 8.59 18.35
C GLN A 90 -9.63 7.84 18.48
N LEU A 91 -9.86 6.83 17.65
CA LEU A 91 -11.07 5.99 17.71
C LEU A 91 -11.17 5.24 19.05
N GLU A 92 -10.06 4.72 19.56
CA GLU A 92 -10.03 4.04 20.87
C GLU A 92 -10.33 4.99 22.03
N GLN A 93 -9.80 6.21 22.00
CA GLN A 93 -10.10 7.24 22.99
C GLN A 93 -11.58 7.61 22.98
N GLN A 94 -12.18 7.80 21.79
CA GLN A 94 -13.61 8.07 21.66
C GLN A 94 -14.48 6.91 22.22
N ARG A 95 -14.05 5.66 22.01
CA ARG A 95 -14.76 4.49 22.53
C ARG A 95 -14.67 4.37 24.06
N SER A 96 -13.55 4.74 24.65
CA SER A 96 -13.38 4.75 26.12
C SER A 96 -14.22 5.82 26.83
N LEU A 97 -14.60 6.90 26.12
CA LEU A 97 -15.43 7.98 26.66
C LEU A 97 -16.94 7.66 26.58
N MET A 98 -17.32 6.61 25.87
CA MET A 98 -18.70 6.14 25.76
C MET A 98 -19.02 5.24 26.96
N TYR A 99 -19.32 5.84 28.12
CA TYR A 99 -19.85 5.10 29.27
C TYR A 99 -21.26 4.62 28.91
N HIS A 100 -21.40 3.32 28.63
CA HIS A 100 -22.71 2.69 28.62
C HIS A 100 -23.22 2.61 30.06
N ILE A 101 -24.24 3.42 30.36
CA ILE A 101 -25.11 3.30 31.54
C ILE A 101 -26.19 2.25 31.31
#